data_AF-A0A7X1FQN9-F1
#
_entry.id   AF-A0A7X1FQN9-F1
#
_cell.length_a   1.000
_cell.length_b   1.000
_cell.length_c   1.000
_cell.angle_alpha   90.00
_cell.angle_beta   90.00
_cell.angle_gamma   90.00
#
_symmetry.space_group_name_H-M   'P 1'
#
loop_
_entity.id
_entity.type
_entity.pdbx_description
1 polymer ?
#
loop_
_entity_poly.entity_id
_entity_poly.type
_entity_poly.pdbx_seq_one_letter_code
_entity_poly.pdbx_strand_id
1 'polypeptide(L)'
;MTLVPLALGPLEATGFRILRSGVRWLVADGQWCEKDRPIGYFNVSLEPAGRLPVGQPRFADEMDLQVAFAPRVSGRLKLDDGHDRGGYLNIRSIEPWDPAARIAHVETGEAPDDGTATTLRLLMLAGRRMTALADVHSGLLPGWHSRSRGWWGEPGETPRTLLSLGVCDVAGVVLGGQAAFTEMFEMARGALQMVHVPDHPIAPCVPILIDQLERTPAQYEAIARDIHGHFGALADPLTADDWIFLGAVLAVLKNCPIRDRHDAFTSGGLQQLGPAEAVILSLAVEPQSILRHRRLGYHMHVMRHHQAAAGPAVRSWLASAFETVKRPVEAIRRDYETLVDLVRKQTGARIMCLNRMSTSGHEDIASYLGFDAPLSDTLSTVAAKEMNVMLSEVAASHGLDVIDLDAAAAEIGGAEHVPDGIHQSGLLQTILRREILDLLEAPRA
;
A
#
# COMPACT_ATOMS: atom_id res chain seq x y z
N MET A 1 -8.35 -1.72 40.79
CA MET A 1 -8.60 -2.00 39.37
C MET A 1 -9.89 -1.28 38.99
N THR A 2 -9.84 -0.55 37.88
CA THR A 2 -10.95 0.27 37.38
C THR A 2 -11.48 -0.39 36.12
N LEU A 3 -12.80 -0.45 35.97
CA LEU A 3 -13.44 -0.94 34.75
C LEU A 3 -13.80 0.26 33.87
N VAL A 4 -13.16 0.37 32.71
CA VAL A 4 -13.35 1.47 31.77
C VAL A 4 -14.27 0.99 30.63
N PRO A 5 -15.47 1.57 30.44
CA PRO A 5 -16.34 1.21 29.32
C PRO A 5 -15.77 1.73 28.00
N LEU A 6 -15.87 0.94 26.93
CA LEU A 6 -15.40 1.27 25.59
C LEU A 6 -16.59 1.60 24.67
N ALA A 7 -16.84 2.89 24.45
CA ALA A 7 -17.82 3.40 23.50
C ALA A 7 -17.22 3.57 22.09
N LEU A 8 -18.03 3.37 21.05
CA LEU A 8 -17.60 3.46 19.65
C LEU A 8 -17.07 4.84 19.24
N GLY A 9 -17.65 5.91 19.78
CA GLY A 9 -17.28 7.27 19.39
C GLY A 9 -17.89 7.73 18.05
N PRO A 10 -17.75 9.02 17.74
CA PRO A 10 -18.39 9.63 16.59
C PRO A 10 -17.79 9.16 15.27
N LEU A 11 -18.66 8.93 14.29
CA LEU A 11 -18.30 8.65 12.90
C LEU A 11 -19.33 9.31 12.00
N GLU A 12 -18.90 10.17 11.08
CA GLU A 12 -19.79 10.94 10.23
C GLU A 12 -19.39 10.87 8.76
N ALA A 13 -20.38 10.69 7.89
CA ALA A 13 -20.21 10.65 6.43
C ALA A 13 -21.32 11.45 5.76
N THR A 14 -21.07 12.73 5.44
CA THR A 14 -22.09 13.64 4.94
C THR A 14 -22.81 13.10 3.70
N GLY A 15 -24.14 12.98 3.80
CA GLY A 15 -25.00 12.43 2.74
C GLY A 15 -25.16 10.91 2.76
N PHE A 16 -24.59 10.23 3.77
CA PHE A 16 -24.74 8.80 3.97
C PHE A 16 -25.24 8.47 5.38
N ARG A 17 -25.97 7.37 5.48
CA ARG A 17 -26.17 6.62 6.71
C ARG A 17 -25.09 5.55 6.79
N ILE A 18 -24.37 5.52 7.90
CA ILE A 18 -23.35 4.50 8.17
C ILE A 18 -24.05 3.31 8.84
N LEU A 19 -23.96 2.14 8.21
CA LEU A 19 -24.37 0.88 8.81
C LEU A 19 -23.13 0.04 9.14
N ARG A 20 -23.19 -0.69 10.24
CA ARG A 20 -22.17 -1.65 10.69
C ARG A 20 -22.73 -3.06 10.83
N SER A 21 -21.84 -4.05 10.74
CA SER A 21 -22.13 -5.44 11.09
C SER A 21 -22.15 -5.65 12.60
N GLY A 22 -22.37 -6.89 13.04
CA GLY A 22 -21.91 -7.34 14.35
C GLY A 22 -20.39 -7.25 14.50
N VAL A 23 -19.90 -7.26 15.74
CA VAL A 23 -18.47 -7.19 16.05
C VAL A 23 -17.77 -8.48 15.65
N ARG A 24 -16.59 -8.34 15.06
CA ARG A 24 -15.62 -9.43 14.94
C ARG A 24 -14.42 -9.14 15.82
N TRP A 25 -14.28 -9.93 16.87
CA TRP A 25 -13.20 -9.79 17.84
C TRP A 25 -11.88 -10.34 17.29
N LEU A 26 -10.80 -9.59 17.50
CA LEU A 26 -9.41 -10.01 17.23
C LEU A 26 -8.73 -10.50 18.52
N VAL A 27 -9.31 -10.16 19.67
CA VAL A 27 -8.81 -10.47 21.01
C VAL A 27 -9.93 -11.19 21.78
N ALA A 28 -9.59 -12.27 22.47
CA ALA A 28 -10.57 -13.06 23.22
C ALA A 28 -10.96 -12.38 24.55
N ASP A 29 -12.13 -12.76 25.09
CA ASP A 29 -12.55 -12.29 26.41
C ASP A 29 -11.54 -12.65 27.51
N GLY A 30 -11.25 -11.70 28.40
CA GLY A 30 -10.26 -11.81 29.47
C GLY A 30 -8.80 -11.70 29.03
N GLN A 31 -8.52 -11.65 27.73
CA GLN A 31 -7.16 -11.48 27.22
C GLN A 31 -6.65 -10.06 27.47
N TRP A 32 -5.33 -9.94 27.64
CA TRP A 32 -4.68 -8.64 27.72
C TRP A 32 -4.71 -7.93 26.37
N CYS A 33 -5.11 -6.66 26.37
CA CYS A 33 -5.04 -5.76 25.22
C CYS A 33 -4.12 -4.58 25.55
N GLU A 34 -3.35 -4.16 24.56
CA GLU A 34 -2.50 -2.99 24.64
C GLU A 34 -3.26 -1.75 24.16
N LYS A 35 -2.93 -0.60 24.75
CA LYS A 35 -3.36 0.71 24.23
C LYS A 35 -3.01 0.84 22.74
N ASP A 36 -3.91 1.48 21.98
CA ASP A 36 -3.81 1.78 20.54
C ASP A 36 -3.75 0.56 19.61
N ARG A 37 -3.84 -0.66 20.15
CA ARG A 37 -3.87 -1.90 19.39
C ARG A 37 -5.31 -2.34 19.05
N PRO A 38 -5.66 -2.60 17.78
CA PRO A 38 -7.00 -3.03 17.42
C PRO A 38 -7.44 -4.32 18.14
N ILE A 39 -8.62 -4.29 18.75
CA ILE A 39 -9.19 -5.43 19.51
C ILE A 39 -10.36 -6.11 18.78
N GLY A 40 -10.92 -5.44 17.78
CA GLY A 40 -12.02 -5.93 16.96
C GLY A 40 -12.33 -4.99 15.81
N TYR A 41 -13.27 -5.38 14.96
CA TYR A 41 -13.70 -4.57 13.82
C TYR A 41 -15.15 -4.82 13.41
N PHE A 42 -15.66 -3.89 12.61
CA PHE A 42 -16.92 -3.99 11.87
C PHE A 42 -16.66 -3.96 10.38
N ASN A 43 -17.49 -4.64 9.59
CA ASN A 43 -17.70 -4.26 8.21
C ASN A 43 -18.71 -3.11 8.15
N VAL A 44 -18.45 -2.12 7.30
CA VAL A 44 -19.27 -0.92 7.18
C VAL A 44 -19.83 -0.82 5.76
N SER A 45 -21.08 -0.39 5.66
CA SER A 45 -21.69 0.04 4.41
C SER A 45 -22.17 1.48 4.53
N LEU A 46 -22.07 2.20 3.43
CA LEU A 46 -22.53 3.58 3.32
C LEU A 46 -23.79 3.59 2.47
N GLU A 47 -24.93 3.80 3.11
CA GLU A 47 -26.21 3.91 2.43
C GLU A 47 -26.53 5.38 2.13
N PRO A 48 -26.81 5.75 0.89
CA PRO A 48 -27.19 7.13 0.57
C PRO A 48 -28.41 7.58 1.38
N ALA A 49 -28.29 8.72 2.07
CA ALA A 49 -29.39 9.31 2.82
C ALA A 49 -30.42 10.05 1.91
N GLY A 50 -30.20 10.06 0.59
CA GLY A 50 -31.03 10.72 -0.40
C GLY A 50 -30.53 10.48 -1.84
N ARG A 51 -31.04 11.25 -2.81
CA ARG A 51 -30.50 11.23 -4.19
C ARG A 51 -29.08 11.81 -4.19
N LEU A 52 -28.09 10.96 -4.45
CA LEU A 52 -26.71 11.43 -4.66
C LEU A 52 -26.63 12.27 -5.96
N PRO A 53 -25.79 13.31 -5.99
CA PRO A 53 -25.44 13.97 -7.24
C PRO A 53 -24.90 12.95 -8.24
N VAL A 54 -25.45 12.95 -9.46
CA VAL A 54 -24.98 12.09 -10.55
C VAL A 54 -23.58 12.55 -10.98
N GLY A 55 -22.62 11.63 -11.04
CA GLY A 55 -21.37 11.85 -11.79
C GLY A 55 -20.04 11.76 -11.04
N GLN A 56 -20.01 11.47 -9.73
CA GLN A 56 -18.77 11.12 -9.03
C GLN A 56 -18.97 9.90 -8.14
N PRO A 57 -18.22 8.79 -8.35
CA PRO A 57 -18.17 7.74 -7.35
C PRO A 57 -17.49 8.31 -6.10
N ARG A 58 -18.28 8.48 -5.03
CA ARG A 58 -17.74 8.78 -3.70
C ARG A 58 -16.98 7.54 -3.22
N PHE A 59 -15.81 7.71 -2.60
CA PHE A 59 -14.91 6.60 -2.20
C PHE A 59 -14.20 5.86 -3.33
N ALA A 60 -13.91 6.54 -4.46
CA ALA A 60 -12.93 6.10 -5.47
C ALA A 60 -12.97 4.60 -5.86
N ASP A 61 -14.19 4.05 -5.98
CA ASP A 61 -14.52 2.66 -6.29
C ASP A 61 -14.11 1.59 -5.24
N GLU A 62 -13.90 2.00 -3.99
CA GLU A 62 -13.69 1.06 -2.88
C GLU A 62 -14.97 0.27 -2.60
N MET A 63 -14.81 -1.05 -2.52
CA MET A 63 -15.91 -2.01 -2.35
C MET A 63 -15.94 -2.59 -0.94
N ASP A 64 -14.79 -2.67 -0.29
CA ASP A 64 -14.65 -3.11 1.08
C ASP A 64 -14.40 -1.90 1.97
N LEU A 65 -15.19 -1.75 3.04
CA LEU A 65 -15.01 -0.77 4.09
C LEU A 65 -15.11 -1.48 5.44
N GLN A 66 -14.12 -1.25 6.29
CA GLN A 66 -14.09 -1.76 7.65
C GLN A 66 -13.69 -0.66 8.63
N VAL A 67 -14.15 -0.81 9.87
CA VAL A 67 -13.72 0.03 11.00
C VAL A 67 -13.20 -0.90 12.08
N ALA A 68 -11.88 -0.96 12.19
CA ALA A 68 -11.21 -1.56 13.33
C ALA A 68 -11.18 -0.55 14.48
N PHE A 69 -11.16 -1.03 15.71
CA PHE A 69 -11.19 -0.17 16.88
C PHE A 69 -10.20 -0.62 17.95
N ALA A 70 -9.58 0.36 18.61
CA ALA A 70 -8.53 0.16 19.59
C ALA A 70 -8.84 0.90 20.91
N PRO A 71 -8.54 0.31 22.08
CA PRO A 71 -8.68 0.98 23.36
C PRO A 71 -7.58 2.02 23.56
N ARG A 72 -7.85 3.05 24.36
CA ARG A 72 -6.85 4.08 24.72
C ARG A 72 -6.10 3.81 26.02
N VAL A 73 -6.39 2.66 26.64
CA VAL A 73 -5.78 2.19 27.89
C VAL A 73 -5.44 0.71 27.75
N SER A 74 -4.37 0.26 28.41
CA SER A 74 -4.01 -1.16 28.43
C SER A 74 -4.72 -1.88 29.57
N GLY A 75 -5.04 -3.15 29.39
CA GLY A 75 -5.67 -3.95 30.45
C GLY A 75 -6.29 -5.25 29.96
N ARG A 76 -7.08 -5.90 30.82
CA ARG A 76 -7.83 -7.11 30.45
C ARG A 76 -9.15 -6.73 29.82
N LEU A 77 -9.39 -7.23 28.61
CA LEU A 77 -10.62 -6.99 27.87
C LEU A 77 -11.78 -7.79 28.48
N LYS A 78 -12.95 -7.16 28.59
CA LYS A 78 -14.22 -7.79 28.98
C LYS A 78 -15.25 -7.51 27.90
N LEU A 79 -15.69 -8.56 27.21
CA LEU A 79 -16.62 -8.42 26.10
C LEU A 79 -18.06 -8.36 26.59
N ASP A 80 -18.86 -7.44 26.03
CA ASP A 80 -20.30 -7.37 26.32
C ASP A 80 -21.08 -8.33 25.42
N ASP A 81 -22.08 -9.00 25.98
CA ASP A 81 -22.93 -9.93 25.25
C ASP A 81 -23.75 -9.23 24.15
N GLY A 82 -23.97 -9.92 23.02
CA GLY A 82 -24.92 -9.50 21.99
C GLY A 82 -24.35 -8.58 20.90
N HIS A 83 -23.09 -8.17 20.98
CA HIS A 83 -22.40 -7.43 19.92
C HIS A 83 -21.79 -8.35 18.85
N ASP A 84 -21.30 -9.52 19.25
CA ASP A 84 -20.99 -10.61 18.32
C ASP A 84 -22.30 -11.33 17.96
N ARG A 85 -22.67 -11.28 16.67
CA ARG A 85 -23.90 -11.91 16.15
C ARG A 85 -23.63 -13.25 15.47
N GLY A 86 -22.36 -13.59 15.26
CA GLY A 86 -21.92 -14.76 14.51
C GLY A 86 -22.26 -14.74 13.02
N GLY A 87 -21.60 -15.63 12.28
CA GLY A 87 -21.92 -15.97 10.89
C GLY A 87 -22.06 -14.76 9.96
N TYR A 88 -23.13 -14.76 9.15
CA TYR A 88 -23.37 -13.72 8.15
C TYR A 88 -23.68 -12.34 8.74
N LEU A 89 -24.20 -12.27 9.97
CA LEU A 89 -24.52 -11.00 10.63
C LEU A 89 -23.28 -10.25 11.10
N ASN A 90 -22.15 -10.95 11.28
CA ASN A 90 -20.85 -10.32 11.49
C ASN A 90 -20.19 -9.85 10.19
N ILE A 91 -20.76 -10.19 9.03
CA ILE A 91 -20.24 -9.79 7.73
C ILE A 91 -21.09 -8.66 7.14
N ARG A 92 -22.42 -8.77 7.25
CA ARG A 92 -23.36 -7.83 6.64
C ARG A 92 -23.65 -6.64 7.54
N SER A 93 -23.48 -5.44 7.01
CA SER A 93 -23.80 -4.18 7.68
C SER A 93 -25.31 -3.92 7.70
N ILE A 94 -25.92 -3.92 8.89
CA ILE A 94 -27.38 -3.75 9.06
C ILE A 94 -27.75 -2.84 10.25
N GLU A 95 -26.87 -2.68 11.23
CA GLU A 95 -27.13 -1.86 12.41
C GLU A 95 -26.63 -0.43 12.15
N PRO A 96 -27.43 0.63 12.39
CA PRO A 96 -26.93 1.99 12.32
C PRO A 96 -25.73 2.21 13.26
N TRP A 97 -24.78 3.04 12.85
CA TRP A 97 -23.70 3.48 13.74
C TRP A 97 -24.28 4.28 14.92
N ASP A 98 -23.94 3.88 16.14
CA ASP A 98 -24.31 4.56 17.39
C ASP A 98 -23.03 4.91 18.16
N PRO A 99 -22.63 6.19 18.21
CA PRO A 99 -21.43 6.63 18.91
C PRO A 99 -21.41 6.28 20.41
N ALA A 100 -22.59 6.20 21.03
CA ALA A 100 -22.72 5.94 22.47
C ALA A 100 -22.75 4.44 22.80
N ALA A 101 -22.83 3.57 21.79
CA ALA A 101 -22.84 2.13 21.99
C ALA A 101 -21.53 1.69 22.67
N ARG A 102 -21.67 1.05 23.83
CA ARG A 102 -20.58 0.42 24.56
C ARG A 102 -20.52 -1.04 24.12
N ILE A 103 -19.34 -1.50 23.70
CA ILE A 103 -19.20 -2.83 23.11
C ILE A 103 -18.34 -3.78 23.95
N ALA A 104 -17.59 -3.23 24.90
CA ALA A 104 -16.69 -3.94 25.80
C ALA A 104 -16.22 -3.02 26.93
N HIS A 105 -15.43 -3.57 27.84
CA HIS A 105 -14.78 -2.86 28.93
C HIS A 105 -13.30 -3.28 29.04
N VAL A 106 -12.46 -2.39 29.58
CA VAL A 106 -11.08 -2.72 29.97
C VAL A 106 -10.95 -2.67 31.49
N GLU A 107 -10.54 -3.78 32.08
CA GLU A 107 -10.10 -3.82 33.47
C GLU A 107 -8.63 -3.42 33.54
N THR A 108 -8.35 -2.25 34.13
CA THR A 108 -7.00 -1.69 34.18
C THR A 108 -6.61 -1.20 35.58
N GLY A 109 -5.30 -1.20 35.84
CA GLY A 109 -4.70 -0.54 36.98
C GLY A 109 -4.28 0.91 36.69
N GLU A 110 -4.31 1.31 35.41
CA GLU A 110 -3.96 2.66 34.96
C GLU A 110 -5.06 3.65 35.38
N ALA A 111 -4.65 4.86 35.81
CA ALA A 111 -5.59 5.94 35.98
C ALA A 111 -6.06 6.38 34.58
N PRO A 112 -7.37 6.45 34.29
CA PRO A 112 -7.84 6.91 32.99
C PRO A 112 -7.40 8.36 32.79
N ASP A 113 -6.56 8.59 31.78
CA ASP A 113 -6.19 9.95 31.38
C ASP A 113 -7.43 10.68 30.83
N ASP A 114 -7.53 11.97 31.19
CA ASP A 114 -8.26 13.08 30.55
C ASP A 114 -9.72 12.88 30.06
N GLY A 115 -10.38 11.78 30.37
CA GLY A 115 -11.75 11.46 29.96
C GLY A 115 -11.86 10.82 28.56
N THR A 116 -10.78 10.74 27.78
CA THR A 116 -10.78 10.10 26.45
C THR A 116 -10.73 8.58 26.53
N ALA A 117 -10.26 8.02 27.65
CA ALA A 117 -10.11 6.58 27.87
C ALA A 117 -11.36 5.73 27.60
N THR A 118 -12.54 6.33 27.65
CA THR A 118 -13.83 5.64 27.43
C THR A 118 -14.25 5.54 25.97
N THR A 119 -13.57 6.25 25.06
CA THR A 119 -13.92 6.28 23.64
C THR A 119 -12.84 5.56 22.83
N LEU A 120 -13.27 4.59 22.03
CA LEU A 120 -12.41 3.84 21.14
C LEU A 120 -11.79 4.73 20.08
N ARG A 121 -10.54 4.43 19.73
CA ARG A 121 -9.90 4.97 18.54
C ARG A 121 -10.34 4.14 17.34
N LEU A 122 -10.74 4.81 16.26
CA LEU A 122 -11.25 4.16 15.05
C LEU A 122 -10.19 4.17 13.96
N LEU A 123 -9.81 2.97 13.50
CA LEU A 123 -8.97 2.73 12.34
C LEU A 123 -9.86 2.30 11.17
N MET A 124 -9.96 3.17 10.18
CA MET A 124 -10.73 2.92 8.97
C MET A 124 -9.86 2.17 7.98
N LEU A 125 -10.42 1.16 7.33
CA LEU A 125 -9.76 0.38 6.28
C LEU A 125 -10.67 0.36 5.05
N ALA A 126 -10.09 0.55 3.87
CA ALA A 126 -10.81 0.49 2.60
C ALA A 126 -10.02 -0.24 1.53
N GLY A 127 -10.73 -0.97 0.68
CA GLY A 127 -10.14 -1.78 -0.37
C GLY A 127 -10.91 -1.68 -1.68
N ARG A 128 -10.18 -1.44 -2.77
CA ARG A 128 -10.71 -1.53 -4.14
C ARG A 128 -10.37 -2.90 -4.70
N ARG A 129 -11.34 -3.82 -4.68
CA ARG A 129 -11.15 -5.20 -5.13
C ARG A 129 -10.68 -5.25 -6.59
N MET A 130 -9.77 -6.17 -6.89
CA MET A 130 -9.44 -6.51 -8.28
C MET A 130 -10.56 -7.34 -8.93
N THR A 131 -11.24 -8.16 -8.13
CA THR A 131 -12.35 -9.00 -8.55
C THR A 131 -13.34 -9.17 -7.40
N ALA A 132 -14.63 -9.18 -7.71
CA ALA A 132 -15.68 -9.49 -6.74
C ALA A 132 -15.71 -10.98 -6.35
N LEU A 133 -15.06 -11.85 -7.11
CA LEU A 133 -15.13 -13.32 -6.95
C LEU A 133 -14.14 -13.90 -5.93
N ALA A 134 -13.03 -13.20 -5.67
CA ALA A 134 -12.02 -13.62 -4.71
C ALA A 134 -12.39 -13.12 -3.30
N ASP A 135 -13.53 -13.58 -2.80
CA ASP A 135 -14.03 -13.15 -1.49
C ASP A 135 -13.43 -13.98 -0.36
N VAL A 136 -12.84 -13.30 0.60
CA VAL A 136 -12.45 -13.88 1.88
C VAL A 136 -13.17 -13.06 2.94
N HIS A 137 -14.24 -13.58 3.51
CA HIS A 137 -15.01 -12.85 4.52
C HIS A 137 -14.41 -12.97 5.93
N SER A 138 -13.10 -13.00 6.08
CA SER A 138 -12.44 -13.16 7.38
C SER A 138 -11.12 -12.41 7.48
N GLY A 139 -11.00 -11.59 8.52
CA GLY A 139 -9.80 -10.81 8.81
C GLY A 139 -10.00 -9.33 8.52
N LEU A 140 -8.93 -8.57 8.76
CA LEU A 140 -8.84 -7.16 8.40
C LEU A 140 -8.42 -7.02 6.94
N LEU A 141 -9.23 -6.29 6.18
CA LEU A 141 -9.13 -6.05 4.76
C LEU A 141 -8.70 -7.28 3.93
N PRO A 142 -9.43 -8.40 4.03
CA PRO A 142 -9.07 -9.64 3.37
C PRO A 142 -9.38 -9.61 1.87
N GLY A 143 -8.65 -10.40 1.08
CA GLY A 143 -8.85 -10.53 -0.37
C GLY A 143 -7.78 -9.83 -1.19
N TRP A 144 -8.05 -9.65 -2.49
CA TRP A 144 -7.11 -9.06 -3.45
C TRP A 144 -7.59 -7.70 -3.92
N HIS A 145 -6.81 -6.67 -3.59
CA HIS A 145 -7.14 -5.28 -3.86
C HIS A 145 -6.15 -4.65 -4.82
N SER A 146 -6.67 -3.90 -5.81
CA SER A 146 -5.87 -3.02 -6.67
C SER A 146 -5.39 -1.76 -5.93
N ARG A 147 -5.99 -1.49 -4.78
CA ARG A 147 -5.58 -0.46 -3.82
C ARG A 147 -6.16 -0.80 -2.47
N SER A 148 -5.32 -0.75 -1.46
CA SER A 148 -5.72 -0.86 -0.06
C SER A 148 -5.34 0.42 0.64
N ARG A 149 -6.16 0.88 1.60
CA ARG A 149 -5.82 2.02 2.43
C ARG A 149 -6.29 1.83 3.85
N GLY A 150 -5.52 2.36 4.78
CA GLY A 150 -5.91 2.51 6.17
C GLY A 150 -5.76 3.96 6.58
N TRP A 151 -6.62 4.46 7.44
CA TRP A 151 -6.44 5.78 8.03
C TRP A 151 -7.07 5.87 9.41
N TRP A 152 -6.50 6.74 10.24
CA TRP A 152 -7.10 7.17 11.48
C TRP A 152 -6.77 8.64 11.74
N GLY A 153 -7.44 9.24 12.70
CA GLY A 153 -7.15 10.60 13.12
C GLY A 153 -8.02 10.99 14.30
N GLU A 154 -7.53 11.91 15.10
CA GLU A 154 -8.30 12.48 16.20
C GLU A 154 -9.24 13.60 15.71
N PRO A 155 -10.29 13.94 16.48
CA PRO A 155 -11.13 15.09 16.14
C PRO A 155 -10.31 16.36 15.90
N GLY A 156 -10.47 16.96 14.72
CA GLY A 156 -9.76 18.17 14.32
C GLY A 156 -8.41 17.95 13.63
N GLU A 157 -7.94 16.71 13.53
CA GLU A 157 -6.72 16.37 12.79
C GLU A 157 -7.04 16.03 11.33
N THR A 158 -6.17 16.46 10.41
CA THR A 158 -6.21 16.00 9.02
C THR A 158 -5.11 14.95 8.82
N PRO A 159 -5.45 13.71 8.43
CA PRO A 159 -4.46 12.66 8.19
C PRO A 159 -3.49 13.04 7.07
N ARG A 160 -2.20 12.90 7.36
CA ARG A 160 -1.16 12.99 6.31
C ARG A 160 -1.20 11.74 5.46
N THR A 161 -1.06 11.86 4.15
CA THR A 161 -1.18 10.69 3.26
C THR A 161 0.19 10.20 2.78
N LEU A 162 0.49 8.93 3.03
CA LEU A 162 1.61 8.19 2.47
C LEU A 162 1.09 7.22 1.40
N LEU A 163 1.67 7.28 0.21
CA LEU A 163 1.43 6.31 -0.86
C LEU A 163 2.60 5.35 -0.96
N SER A 164 2.33 4.07 -0.98
CA SER A 164 3.28 2.99 -1.19
C SER A 164 3.09 2.41 -2.59
N LEU A 165 4.14 2.51 -3.41
CA LEU A 165 4.28 1.92 -4.73
C LEU A 165 5.52 1.03 -4.72
N GLY A 166 5.35 -0.24 -4.34
CA GLY A 166 6.46 -1.18 -4.24
C GLY A 166 6.03 -2.61 -4.49
N VAL A 167 6.97 -3.53 -4.34
CA VAL A 167 6.71 -4.97 -4.41
C VAL A 167 6.59 -5.53 -2.99
N CYS A 168 6.79 -6.83 -2.83
CA CYS A 168 6.73 -7.54 -1.56
C CYS A 168 7.59 -6.91 -0.45
N ASP A 169 8.71 -6.25 -0.78
CA ASP A 169 9.61 -5.61 0.17
C ASP A 169 8.97 -4.42 0.90
N VAL A 170 8.32 -3.50 0.18
CA VAL A 170 7.61 -2.37 0.77
C VAL A 170 6.26 -2.82 1.31
N ALA A 171 5.59 -3.76 0.63
CA ALA A 171 4.29 -4.27 1.06
C ALA A 171 4.36 -4.84 2.49
N GLY A 172 5.38 -5.64 2.80
CA GLY A 172 5.57 -6.18 4.16
C GLY A 172 5.75 -5.10 5.22
N VAL A 173 6.50 -4.04 4.91
CA VAL A 173 6.73 -2.92 5.83
C VAL A 173 5.46 -2.10 6.06
N VAL A 174 4.71 -1.78 4.99
CA VAL A 174 3.55 -0.87 5.04
C VAL A 174 2.27 -1.56 5.48
N LEU A 175 1.98 -2.76 4.95
CA LEU A 175 0.79 -3.54 5.31
C LEU A 175 0.97 -4.28 6.63
N GLY A 176 2.21 -4.57 7.02
CA GLY A 176 2.53 -5.39 8.18
C GLY A 176 2.35 -6.89 7.94
N GLY A 177 2.88 -7.69 8.88
CA GLY A 177 2.85 -9.15 8.79
C GLY A 177 1.58 -9.80 9.34
N GLN A 178 0.89 -9.13 10.28
CA GLN A 178 -0.24 -9.70 11.01
C GLN A 178 -1.62 -9.22 10.54
N ALA A 179 -1.78 -7.92 10.31
CA ALA A 179 -3.07 -7.34 9.93
C ALA A 179 -2.91 -6.00 9.21
N ALA A 180 -3.67 -5.82 8.12
CA ALA A 180 -3.62 -4.70 7.20
C ALA A 180 -3.40 -3.33 7.88
N PHE A 181 -2.17 -2.83 7.81
CA PHE A 181 -1.66 -1.55 8.34
C PHE A 181 -1.58 -1.42 9.87
N THR A 182 -2.06 -2.41 10.63
CA THR A 182 -2.18 -2.30 12.11
C THR A 182 -0.85 -1.99 12.78
N GLU A 183 0.21 -2.74 12.46
CA GLU A 183 1.56 -2.54 13.02
C GLU A 183 2.14 -1.15 12.71
N MET A 184 1.78 -0.57 11.56
CA MET A 184 2.18 0.79 11.19
C MET A 184 1.44 1.82 12.04
N PHE A 185 0.14 1.62 12.24
CA PHE A 185 -0.68 2.51 13.06
C PHE A 185 -0.35 2.40 14.54
N GLU A 186 -0.08 1.21 15.07
CA GLU A 186 0.43 1.01 16.45
C GLU A 186 1.68 1.86 16.74
N MET A 187 2.48 2.18 15.72
CA MET A 187 3.68 3.02 15.84
C MET A 187 3.43 4.52 15.54
N ALA A 188 2.37 4.85 14.80
CA ALA A 188 2.09 6.21 14.35
C ALA A 188 1.53 7.09 15.48
N ARG A 189 2.15 8.25 15.70
CA ARG A 189 1.79 9.15 16.80
C ARG A 189 0.61 10.09 16.51
N GLY A 190 0.31 10.34 15.23
CA GLY A 190 -0.73 11.28 14.82
C GLY A 190 -1.64 10.75 13.70
N ALA A 191 -2.53 11.61 13.22
CA ALA A 191 -3.38 11.30 12.08
C ALA A 191 -2.56 10.98 10.82
N LEU A 192 -2.85 9.82 10.24
CA LEU A 192 -2.11 9.25 9.13
C LEU A 192 -3.05 8.44 8.25
N GLN A 193 -2.85 8.53 6.95
CA GLN A 193 -3.45 7.67 5.94
C GLN A 193 -2.33 6.96 5.19
N MET A 194 -2.40 5.63 5.17
CA MET A 194 -1.55 4.79 4.35
C MET A 194 -2.35 4.30 3.15
N VAL A 195 -1.78 4.42 1.95
CA VAL A 195 -2.34 3.89 0.71
C VAL A 195 -1.30 2.96 0.10
N HIS A 196 -1.68 1.74 -0.21
CA HIS A 196 -0.83 0.76 -0.87
C HIS A 196 -1.45 0.36 -2.21
N VAL A 197 -0.65 0.41 -3.27
CA VAL A 197 -1.00 -0.10 -4.60
C VAL A 197 -0.01 -1.21 -4.95
N PRO A 198 -0.49 -2.44 -5.19
CA PRO A 198 0.39 -3.57 -5.52
C PRO A 198 0.96 -3.46 -6.93
N ASP A 199 1.96 -4.28 -7.21
CA ASP A 199 2.74 -4.36 -8.45
C ASP A 199 2.07 -5.14 -9.60
N HIS A 200 0.75 -5.36 -9.53
CA HIS A 200 0.06 -6.29 -10.41
C HIS A 200 -0.60 -5.61 -11.63
N PRO A 201 -0.34 -6.07 -12.87
CA PRO A 201 0.70 -7.02 -13.30
C PRO A 201 2.00 -6.30 -13.69
N ILE A 202 2.04 -4.98 -13.55
CA ILE A 202 3.15 -4.11 -13.94
C ILE A 202 3.77 -3.55 -12.67
N ALA A 203 5.05 -3.84 -12.48
CA ALA A 203 5.80 -3.32 -11.35
C ALA A 203 6.06 -1.81 -11.50
N PRO A 204 5.91 -1.02 -10.42
CA PRO A 204 5.92 0.44 -10.47
C PRO A 204 7.34 1.03 -10.51
N CYS A 205 8.15 0.63 -11.49
CA CYS A 205 9.48 1.23 -11.71
C CYS A 205 9.37 2.65 -12.29
N VAL A 206 10.41 3.45 -12.07
CA VAL A 206 10.41 4.90 -12.32
C VAL A 206 9.96 5.30 -13.74
N PRO A 207 10.42 4.69 -14.85
CA PRO A 207 9.96 5.05 -16.19
C PRO A 207 8.45 4.92 -16.37
N ILE A 208 7.84 3.92 -15.71
CA ILE A 208 6.40 3.67 -15.80
C ILE A 208 5.63 4.71 -14.99
N LEU A 209 6.16 5.12 -13.84
CA LEU A 209 5.60 6.20 -13.03
C LEU A 209 5.68 7.55 -13.77
N ILE A 210 6.79 7.83 -14.44
CA ILE A 210 6.92 8.99 -15.34
C ILE A 210 5.88 8.92 -16.45
N ASP A 211 5.80 7.78 -17.17
CA ASP A 211 4.81 7.58 -18.22
C ASP A 211 3.38 7.80 -17.68
N GLN A 212 3.04 7.31 -16.49
CA GLN A 212 1.73 7.53 -15.86
C GLN A 212 1.48 9.00 -15.50
N LEU A 213 2.51 9.71 -15.02
CA LEU A 213 2.44 11.14 -14.70
C LEU A 213 2.38 12.00 -15.96
N GLU A 214 2.83 11.55 -17.11
CA GLU A 214 2.81 12.37 -18.34
C GLU A 214 1.68 11.97 -19.30
N ARG A 215 1.17 10.74 -19.18
CA ARG A 215 0.16 10.18 -20.08
C ARG A 215 -1.11 11.01 -20.10
N THR A 216 -1.43 11.47 -21.30
CA THR A 216 -2.70 12.14 -21.62
C THR A 216 -3.80 11.11 -21.89
N PRO A 217 -5.09 11.49 -21.79
CA PRO A 217 -6.19 10.63 -22.18
C PRO A 217 -6.07 10.12 -23.62
N ALA A 218 -5.61 10.95 -24.56
CA ALA A 218 -5.45 10.56 -25.97
C ALA A 218 -4.36 9.49 -26.16
N GLN A 219 -3.25 9.56 -25.40
CA GLN A 219 -2.22 8.52 -25.40
C GLN A 219 -2.76 7.21 -24.81
N TYR A 220 -3.52 7.28 -23.70
CA TYR A 220 -4.17 6.10 -23.15
C TYR A 220 -5.13 5.45 -24.15
N GLU A 221 -5.98 6.23 -24.84
CA GLU A 221 -6.88 5.70 -25.87
C GLU A 221 -6.13 5.11 -27.07
N ALA A 222 -4.94 5.61 -27.40
CA ALA A 222 -4.08 5.00 -28.42
C ALA A 222 -3.54 3.64 -27.97
N ILE A 223 -3.14 3.51 -26.69
CA ILE A 223 -2.69 2.24 -26.09
C ILE A 223 -3.86 1.24 -26.04
N ALA A 224 -5.03 1.65 -25.54
CA ALA A 224 -6.20 0.78 -25.45
C ALA A 224 -6.63 0.26 -26.82
N ARG A 225 -6.63 1.11 -27.85
CA ARG A 225 -6.92 0.70 -29.24
C ARG A 225 -5.86 -0.22 -29.83
N ASP A 226 -4.58 -0.01 -29.52
CA ASP A 226 -3.50 -0.90 -29.97
C ASP A 226 -3.66 -2.31 -29.40
N ILE A 227 -3.88 -2.40 -28.08
CA ILE A 227 -4.13 -3.66 -27.39
C ILE A 227 -5.38 -4.32 -27.98
N HIS A 228 -6.50 -3.59 -28.06
CA HIS A 228 -7.74 -4.14 -28.63
C HIS A 228 -7.56 -4.62 -30.07
N GLY A 229 -6.86 -3.86 -30.91
CA GLY A 229 -6.58 -4.23 -32.29
C GLY A 229 -5.70 -5.47 -32.42
N HIS A 230 -4.68 -5.61 -31.58
CA HIS A 230 -3.80 -6.79 -31.57
C HIS A 230 -4.59 -8.06 -31.20
N PHE A 231 -5.27 -8.04 -30.05
CA PHE A 231 -5.95 -9.23 -29.55
C PHE A 231 -7.25 -9.54 -30.30
N GLY A 232 -7.92 -8.52 -30.85
CA GLY A 232 -9.10 -8.71 -31.70
C GLY A 232 -8.79 -9.32 -33.07
N ALA A 233 -7.52 -9.30 -33.50
CA ALA A 233 -7.08 -9.90 -34.76
C ALA A 233 -6.60 -11.36 -34.62
N LEU A 234 -6.56 -11.90 -33.39
CA LEU A 234 -6.13 -13.28 -33.16
C LEU A 234 -7.20 -14.27 -33.65
N ALA A 235 -6.76 -15.34 -34.30
CA ALA A 235 -7.64 -16.42 -34.75
C ALA A 235 -8.09 -17.32 -33.59
N ASP A 236 -7.20 -17.53 -32.61
CA ASP A 236 -7.48 -18.34 -31.43
C ASP A 236 -8.11 -17.50 -30.31
N PRO A 237 -9.03 -18.07 -29.52
CA PRO A 237 -9.65 -17.38 -28.40
C PRO A 237 -8.65 -17.15 -27.26
N LEU A 238 -8.81 -16.02 -26.56
CA LEU A 238 -8.02 -15.69 -25.37
C LEU A 238 -8.38 -16.60 -24.19
N THR A 239 -7.38 -16.95 -23.37
CA THR A 239 -7.61 -17.66 -22.11
C THR A 239 -8.13 -16.72 -21.02
N ALA A 240 -8.57 -17.29 -19.89
CA ALA A 240 -8.93 -16.48 -18.72
C ALA A 240 -7.73 -15.66 -18.20
N ASP A 241 -6.53 -16.25 -18.21
CA ASP A 241 -5.30 -15.57 -17.77
C ASP A 241 -4.95 -14.41 -18.71
N ASP A 242 -5.14 -14.56 -20.02
CA ASP A 242 -4.98 -13.46 -20.98
C ASP A 242 -5.94 -12.31 -20.65
N TRP A 243 -7.23 -12.61 -20.43
CA TRP A 243 -8.23 -11.59 -20.08
C TRP A 243 -7.92 -10.86 -18.77
N ILE A 244 -7.54 -11.61 -17.72
CA ILE A 244 -7.19 -11.03 -16.42
C ILE A 244 -5.98 -10.12 -16.55
N PHE A 245 -4.94 -10.56 -17.26
CA PHE A 245 -3.73 -9.78 -17.47
C PHE A 245 -4.03 -8.49 -18.25
N LEU A 246 -4.79 -8.57 -19.35
CA LEU A 246 -5.12 -7.40 -20.18
C LEU A 246 -5.97 -6.37 -19.44
N GLY A 247 -6.98 -6.83 -18.70
CA GLY A 247 -7.79 -5.95 -17.86
C GLY A 247 -6.95 -5.22 -16.83
N ALA A 248 -6.04 -5.95 -16.16
CA ALA A 248 -5.18 -5.38 -15.15
C ALA A 248 -4.13 -4.41 -15.74
N VAL A 249 -3.52 -4.73 -16.89
CA VAL A 249 -2.63 -3.80 -17.63
C VAL A 249 -3.34 -2.51 -17.99
N LEU A 250 -4.55 -2.58 -18.58
CA LEU A 250 -5.30 -1.38 -18.94
C LEU A 250 -5.66 -0.54 -17.71
N ALA A 251 -6.04 -1.18 -16.61
CA ALA A 251 -6.32 -0.49 -15.35
C ALA A 251 -5.09 0.25 -14.80
N VAL A 252 -3.92 -0.40 -14.79
CA VAL A 252 -2.66 0.22 -14.33
C VAL A 252 -2.21 1.33 -15.28
N LEU A 253 -2.35 1.15 -16.59
CA LEU A 253 -1.98 2.17 -17.58
C LEU A 253 -2.98 3.34 -17.62
N LYS A 254 -4.21 3.17 -17.15
CA LYS A 254 -5.17 4.27 -17.07
C LYS A 254 -4.89 5.20 -15.89
N ASN A 255 -4.53 4.61 -14.76
CA ASN A 255 -4.51 5.30 -13.47
C ASN A 255 -3.09 5.76 -13.10
N CYS A 256 -3.02 6.84 -12.33
CA CYS A 256 -1.77 7.35 -11.76
C CYS A 256 -1.99 7.57 -10.26
N PRO A 257 -1.68 6.58 -9.40
CA PRO A 257 -1.95 6.65 -7.98
C PRO A 257 -1.33 7.86 -7.27
N ILE A 258 -0.22 8.41 -7.80
CA ILE A 258 0.44 9.60 -7.28
C ILE A 258 -0.50 10.81 -7.26
N ARG A 259 -1.43 10.90 -8.22
CA ARG A 259 -2.39 12.01 -8.37
C ARG A 259 -3.73 11.75 -7.70
N ASP A 260 -3.95 10.55 -7.17
CA ASP A 260 -5.23 10.16 -6.60
C ASP A 260 -5.60 11.10 -5.44
N ARG A 261 -6.89 11.39 -5.31
CA ARG A 261 -7.47 12.04 -4.13
C ARG A 261 -8.33 11.03 -3.40
N HIS A 262 -8.44 11.18 -2.09
CA HIS A 262 -9.10 10.17 -1.26
C HIS A 262 -10.18 10.80 -0.40
N ASP A 263 -11.38 10.22 -0.42
CA ASP A 263 -12.41 10.57 0.55
C ASP A 263 -12.15 9.77 1.84
N ALA A 264 -11.97 10.46 2.97
CA ALA A 264 -11.75 9.88 4.28
C ALA A 264 -12.87 10.34 5.22
N PHE A 265 -13.65 9.40 5.77
CA PHE A 265 -14.56 9.75 6.87
C PHE A 265 -13.78 9.71 8.18
N THR A 266 -14.03 10.69 9.04
CA THR A 266 -13.37 10.88 10.34
C THR A 266 -14.44 11.10 11.41
N SER A 267 -14.00 11.27 12.66
CA SER A 267 -14.86 11.76 13.74
C SER A 267 -15.46 13.16 13.46
N GLY A 268 -14.79 13.97 12.63
CA GLY A 268 -15.24 15.30 12.22
C GLY A 268 -16.01 15.34 10.89
N GLY A 269 -16.34 14.19 10.30
CA GLY A 269 -17.07 14.10 9.04
C GLY A 269 -16.24 13.62 7.85
N LEU A 270 -16.85 13.69 6.67
CA LEU A 270 -16.23 13.31 5.40
C LEU A 270 -15.30 14.43 4.92
N GLN A 271 -14.02 14.10 4.75
CA GLN A 271 -13.00 14.99 4.23
C GLN A 271 -12.44 14.44 2.93
N GLN A 272 -12.24 15.32 1.93
CA GLN A 272 -11.43 14.98 0.78
C GLN A 272 -9.97 15.31 1.08
N LEU A 273 -9.13 14.28 1.13
CA LEU A 273 -7.69 14.40 1.22
C LEU A 273 -7.10 14.64 -0.17
N GLY A 274 -6.07 15.47 -0.22
CA GLY A 274 -5.30 15.72 -1.43
C GLY A 274 -4.53 14.48 -1.90
N PRO A 275 -3.70 14.64 -2.95
CA PRO A 275 -2.68 13.66 -3.27
C PRO A 275 -1.79 13.33 -2.07
N ALA A 276 -1.11 12.18 -2.14
CA ALA A 276 -0.17 11.78 -1.11
C ALA A 276 0.89 12.87 -0.87
N GLU A 277 1.23 13.10 0.40
CA GLU A 277 2.32 14.02 0.78
C GLU A 277 3.69 13.37 0.63
N ALA A 278 3.74 12.05 0.67
CA ALA A 278 4.94 11.27 0.45
C ALA A 278 4.62 10.01 -0.37
N VAL A 279 5.54 9.62 -1.24
CA VAL A 279 5.46 8.41 -2.05
C VAL A 279 6.68 7.54 -1.73
N ILE A 280 6.45 6.31 -1.25
CA ILE A 280 7.49 5.29 -1.07
C ILE A 280 7.61 4.48 -2.34
N LEU A 281 8.83 4.40 -2.84
CA LEU A 281 9.28 3.54 -3.93
C LEU A 281 10.27 2.48 -3.40
N SER A 282 10.51 1.44 -4.18
CA SER A 282 11.54 0.44 -3.90
C SER A 282 12.59 0.43 -5.01
N LEU A 283 13.87 0.44 -4.63
CA LEU A 283 14.97 0.28 -5.59
C LEU A 283 15.05 -1.16 -6.12
N ALA A 284 14.43 -2.13 -5.44
CA ALA A 284 14.37 -3.53 -5.87
C ALA A 284 13.47 -3.72 -7.10
N VAL A 285 12.56 -2.78 -7.40
CA VAL A 285 11.71 -2.84 -8.59
C VAL A 285 12.37 -2.34 -9.86
N GLU A 286 13.55 -1.71 -9.76
CA GLU A 286 14.23 -1.10 -10.89
C GLU A 286 14.96 -2.16 -11.74
N PRO A 287 14.51 -2.39 -12.99
CA PRO A 287 15.13 -3.41 -13.80
C PRO A 287 16.34 -2.84 -14.56
N GLN A 288 17.37 -3.67 -14.71
CA GLN A 288 18.50 -3.41 -15.63
C GLN A 288 18.08 -3.44 -17.10
N SER A 289 16.87 -3.97 -17.41
CA SER A 289 16.28 -3.93 -18.74
C SER A 289 14.76 -3.87 -18.66
N ILE A 290 14.15 -3.01 -19.46
CA ILE A 290 12.70 -2.77 -19.46
C ILE A 290 12.10 -3.07 -20.83
N LEU A 291 10.80 -3.38 -20.88
CA LEU A 291 10.09 -3.49 -22.14
C LEU A 291 9.64 -2.10 -22.59
N ARG A 292 9.94 -1.73 -23.84
CA ARG A 292 9.44 -0.51 -24.49
C ARG A 292 8.56 -0.88 -25.67
N HIS A 293 7.37 -0.32 -25.73
CA HIS A 293 6.45 -0.60 -26.84
C HIS A 293 7.01 -0.04 -28.15
N ARG A 294 7.21 -0.87 -29.16
CA ARG A 294 7.91 -0.51 -30.41
C ARG A 294 7.26 0.66 -31.15
N ARG A 295 5.93 0.77 -31.06
CA ARG A 295 5.15 1.77 -31.81
C ARG A 295 4.76 3.00 -30.99
N LEU A 296 4.47 2.80 -29.69
CA LEU A 296 3.86 3.83 -28.83
C LEU A 296 4.83 4.32 -27.75
N GLY A 297 5.99 3.70 -27.59
CA GLY A 297 7.07 4.17 -26.73
C GLY A 297 6.88 3.99 -25.23
N TYR A 298 5.68 3.60 -24.75
CA TYR A 298 5.45 3.40 -23.32
C TYR A 298 6.20 2.18 -22.77
N HIS A 299 6.52 2.25 -21.48
CA HIS A 299 7.28 1.24 -20.78
C HIS A 299 6.38 0.24 -20.04
N MET A 300 6.86 -1.00 -19.94
CA MET A 300 6.29 -2.04 -19.10
C MET A 300 7.41 -2.82 -18.41
N HIS A 301 7.18 -3.16 -17.15
CA HIS A 301 8.00 -4.07 -16.40
C HIS A 301 7.09 -5.13 -15.76
N VAL A 302 7.15 -6.34 -16.31
CA VAL A 302 6.34 -7.47 -15.83
C VAL A 302 7.29 -8.41 -15.10
N MET A 303 7.07 -8.59 -13.80
CA MET A 303 7.89 -9.49 -12.98
C MET A 303 7.82 -10.93 -13.49
N ARG A 304 8.89 -11.71 -13.31
CA ARG A 304 9.01 -13.07 -13.89
C ARG A 304 7.83 -13.98 -13.53
N HIS A 305 7.35 -13.92 -12.29
CA HIS A 305 6.23 -14.73 -11.84
C HIS A 305 4.90 -14.30 -12.49
N HIS A 306 4.69 -13.01 -12.77
CA HIS A 306 3.56 -12.52 -13.55
C HIS A 306 3.65 -12.91 -15.03
N GLN A 307 4.86 -12.89 -15.63
CA GLN A 307 5.05 -13.37 -17.00
C GLN A 307 4.74 -14.86 -17.13
N ALA A 308 5.11 -15.67 -16.13
CA ALA A 308 4.81 -17.09 -16.10
C ALA A 308 3.30 -17.38 -15.98
N ALA A 309 2.58 -16.52 -15.25
CA ALA A 309 1.13 -16.59 -15.08
C ALA A 309 0.34 -16.00 -16.27
N ALA A 310 0.96 -15.22 -17.14
CA ALA A 310 0.31 -14.65 -18.31
C ALA A 310 -0.04 -15.74 -19.34
N GLY A 311 -1.19 -15.62 -20.01
CA GLY A 311 -1.60 -16.56 -21.06
C GLY A 311 -0.71 -16.50 -22.32
N PRO A 312 -0.86 -17.49 -23.24
CA PRO A 312 0.00 -17.60 -24.42
C PRO A 312 -0.13 -16.41 -25.37
N ALA A 313 -1.32 -15.81 -25.50
CA ALA A 313 -1.53 -14.66 -26.37
C ALA A 313 -0.78 -13.44 -25.82
N VAL A 314 -0.84 -13.20 -24.50
CA VAL A 314 -0.08 -12.11 -23.86
C VAL A 314 1.41 -12.29 -24.02
N ARG A 315 1.96 -13.50 -23.85
CA ARG A 315 3.40 -13.73 -24.04
C ARG A 315 3.84 -13.46 -25.47
N SER A 316 3.03 -13.84 -26.46
CA SER A 316 3.28 -13.53 -27.88
C SER A 316 3.20 -12.03 -28.17
N TRP A 317 2.23 -11.34 -27.59
CA TRP A 317 2.09 -9.89 -27.67
C TRP A 317 3.31 -9.16 -27.09
N LEU A 318 3.75 -9.53 -25.87
CA LEU A 318 4.93 -8.95 -25.24
C LEU A 318 6.18 -9.14 -26.11
N ALA A 319 6.37 -10.32 -26.70
CA ALA A 319 7.51 -10.61 -27.56
C ALA A 319 7.49 -9.83 -28.90
N SER A 320 6.31 -9.61 -29.48
CA SER A 320 6.16 -8.98 -30.80
C SER A 320 6.03 -7.46 -30.74
N ALA A 321 5.28 -6.93 -29.78
CA ALA A 321 4.95 -5.51 -29.69
C ALA A 321 5.99 -4.69 -28.92
N PHE A 322 6.84 -5.34 -28.11
CA PHE A 322 7.87 -4.68 -27.31
C PHE A 322 9.27 -5.05 -27.75
N GLU A 323 10.20 -4.17 -27.42
CA GLU A 323 11.64 -4.44 -27.43
C GLU A 323 12.19 -4.33 -26.01
N THR A 324 13.26 -5.09 -25.74
CA THR A 324 13.98 -5.00 -24.46
C THR A 324 15.05 -3.92 -24.55
N VAL A 325 14.96 -2.93 -23.66
CA VAL A 325 15.90 -1.79 -23.60
C VAL A 325 16.74 -1.93 -22.35
N LYS A 326 18.07 -2.02 -22.50
CA LYS A 326 19.01 -1.98 -21.38
C LYS A 326 19.01 -0.61 -20.71
N ARG A 327 19.09 -0.59 -19.39
CA ARG A 327 19.10 0.62 -18.57
C ARG A 327 20.40 0.70 -17.76
N PRO A 328 21.40 1.49 -18.21
CA PRO A 328 22.58 1.75 -17.40
C PRO A 328 22.20 2.58 -16.17
N VAL A 329 22.98 2.48 -15.08
CA VAL A 329 22.73 3.18 -13.81
C VAL A 329 22.50 4.68 -14.03
N GLU A 330 23.26 5.32 -14.92
CA GLU A 330 23.12 6.73 -15.27
C GLU A 330 21.77 7.09 -15.94
N ALA A 331 21.17 6.16 -16.69
CA ALA A 331 19.81 6.37 -17.20
C ALA A 331 18.80 6.27 -16.05
N ILE A 332 18.96 5.29 -15.16
CA ILE A 332 18.08 5.12 -14.00
C ILE A 332 18.16 6.35 -13.08
N ARG A 333 19.36 6.88 -12.85
CA ARG A 333 19.60 8.13 -12.10
C ARG A 333 18.78 9.28 -12.65
N ARG A 334 18.91 9.56 -13.95
CA ARG A 334 18.16 10.64 -14.63
C ARG A 334 16.64 10.43 -14.58
N ASP A 335 16.19 9.19 -14.65
CA ASP A 335 14.77 8.88 -14.50
C ASP A 335 14.30 9.23 -13.08
N TYR A 336 15.06 8.89 -12.03
CA TYR A 336 14.73 9.28 -10.65
C TYR A 336 14.70 10.80 -10.46
N GLU A 337 15.70 11.52 -10.97
CA GLU A 337 15.74 12.99 -10.94
C GLU A 337 14.47 13.57 -11.60
N THR A 338 14.15 13.07 -12.79
CA THR A 338 12.94 13.47 -13.54
C THR A 338 11.67 13.18 -12.75
N LEU A 339 11.57 12.01 -12.11
CA LEU A 339 10.41 11.65 -11.31
C LEU A 339 10.25 12.56 -10.09
N VAL A 340 11.34 12.85 -9.38
CA VAL A 340 11.32 13.78 -8.24
C VAL A 340 10.79 15.14 -8.66
N ASP A 341 11.28 15.69 -9.77
CA ASP A 341 10.84 16.97 -10.30
C ASP A 341 9.36 16.95 -10.74
N LEU A 342 8.93 15.89 -11.43
CA LEU A 342 7.55 15.73 -11.86
C LEU A 342 6.59 15.61 -10.67
N VAL A 343 6.92 14.79 -9.67
CA VAL A 343 6.09 14.63 -8.46
C VAL A 343 6.01 15.94 -7.69
N ARG A 344 7.15 16.60 -7.47
CA ARG A 344 7.20 17.91 -6.80
C ARG A 344 6.35 18.94 -7.54
N LYS A 345 6.43 18.99 -8.87
CA LYS A 345 5.66 19.93 -9.70
C LYS A 345 4.16 19.65 -9.67
N GLN A 346 3.75 18.38 -9.68
CA GLN A 346 2.35 18.00 -9.87
C GLN A 346 1.56 17.89 -8.57
N THR A 347 2.18 17.40 -7.49
CA THR A 347 1.51 17.14 -6.22
C THR A 347 2.20 17.80 -5.03
N GLY A 348 3.48 18.18 -5.18
CA GLY A 348 4.30 18.66 -4.08
C GLY A 348 4.61 17.57 -3.06
N ALA A 349 4.41 16.30 -3.41
CA ALA A 349 4.81 15.18 -2.58
C ALA A 349 6.34 15.05 -2.59
N ARG A 350 6.89 14.53 -1.50
CA ARG A 350 8.27 14.04 -1.49
C ARG A 350 8.34 12.58 -1.91
N ILE A 351 9.51 12.14 -2.32
CA ILE A 351 9.79 10.75 -2.63
C ILE A 351 10.68 10.18 -1.54
N MET A 352 10.27 9.02 -1.03
CA MET A 352 11.08 8.15 -0.19
C MET A 352 11.41 6.91 -1.01
N CYS A 353 12.64 6.43 -0.96
CA CYS A 353 13.01 5.20 -1.66
C CYS A 353 13.66 4.22 -0.68
N LEU A 354 13.05 3.04 -0.55
CA LEU A 354 13.67 1.90 0.10
C LEU A 354 14.83 1.43 -0.78
N ASN A 355 16.05 1.54 -0.26
CA ASN A 355 17.20 0.99 -0.95
C ASN A 355 17.18 -0.55 -0.90
N ARG A 356 18.17 -1.19 -1.51
CA ARG A 356 18.22 -2.64 -1.66
C ARG A 356 19.41 -3.22 -0.92
N MET A 357 19.25 -4.42 -0.40
CA MET A 357 20.35 -5.14 0.23
C MET A 357 21.51 -5.30 -0.77
N SER A 358 22.70 -4.88 -0.37
CA SER A 358 23.89 -4.84 -1.23
C SER A 358 24.79 -6.07 -1.07
N THR A 359 24.42 -6.97 -0.17
CA THR A 359 25.09 -8.26 0.07
C THR A 359 24.08 -9.39 0.14
N SER A 360 24.46 -10.59 -0.26
CA SER A 360 23.69 -11.79 0.10
C SER A 360 24.50 -12.63 1.09
N GLY A 361 23.81 -13.35 1.99
CA GLY A 361 24.45 -14.35 2.84
C GLY A 361 25.00 -15.57 2.07
N HIS A 362 24.87 -15.57 0.75
CA HIS A 362 25.18 -16.69 -0.15
C HIS A 362 26.29 -16.38 -1.15
N GLU A 363 26.89 -15.18 -1.12
CA GLU A 363 28.01 -14.86 -1.99
C GLU A 363 29.34 -15.37 -1.43
N ASP A 364 29.89 -16.38 -2.09
CA ASP A 364 31.22 -16.91 -1.82
C ASP A 364 32.14 -16.65 -3.03
N ILE A 365 32.48 -15.38 -3.25
CA ILE A 365 33.38 -14.96 -4.34
C ILE A 365 34.80 -14.86 -3.79
N ALA A 366 35.63 -15.87 -4.07
CA ALA A 366 37.03 -15.86 -3.68
C ALA A 366 37.93 -15.00 -4.58
N SER A 367 37.48 -14.64 -5.79
CA SER A 367 38.24 -13.82 -6.75
C SER A 367 37.35 -13.19 -7.82
N TYR A 368 37.63 -11.93 -8.17
CA TYR A 368 37.00 -11.21 -9.27
C TYR A 368 37.76 -11.36 -10.61
N LEU A 369 38.88 -12.10 -10.65
CA LEU A 369 39.73 -12.21 -11.84
C LEU A 369 39.05 -12.91 -13.04
N GLY A 370 37.97 -13.65 -12.82
CA GLY A 370 37.26 -14.38 -13.87
C GLY A 370 36.14 -13.60 -14.58
N PHE A 371 35.92 -12.33 -14.22
CA PHE A 371 34.86 -11.52 -14.82
C PHE A 371 35.42 -10.62 -15.93
N ASP A 372 35.04 -10.91 -17.18
CA ASP A 372 35.51 -10.20 -18.38
C ASP A 372 34.55 -9.08 -18.84
N ALA A 373 33.48 -8.83 -18.08
CA ALA A 373 32.48 -7.79 -18.30
C ALA A 373 32.37 -6.88 -17.06
N PRO A 374 31.72 -5.70 -17.13
CA PRO A 374 31.45 -4.89 -15.95
C PRO A 374 30.83 -5.75 -14.84
N LEU A 375 31.36 -5.67 -13.63
CA LEU A 375 30.97 -6.58 -12.55
C LEU A 375 29.47 -6.49 -12.24
N SER A 376 28.86 -5.31 -12.34
CA SER A 376 27.41 -5.10 -12.14
C SER A 376 26.53 -5.75 -13.22
N ASP A 377 27.07 -6.08 -14.39
CA ASP A 377 26.36 -6.87 -15.40
C ASP A 377 26.37 -8.38 -15.05
N THR A 378 27.24 -8.79 -14.13
CA THR A 378 27.49 -10.21 -13.80
C THR A 378 27.15 -10.59 -12.37
N LEU A 379 27.20 -9.64 -11.44
CA LEU A 379 27.03 -9.82 -10.00
C LEU A 379 25.92 -8.90 -9.49
N SER A 380 24.86 -9.51 -8.96
CA SER A 380 23.68 -8.80 -8.47
C SER A 380 23.97 -7.89 -7.27
N THR A 381 24.94 -8.23 -6.43
CA THR A 381 25.37 -7.39 -5.30
C THR A 381 26.20 -6.20 -5.72
N VAL A 382 27.06 -6.33 -6.74
CA VAL A 382 27.78 -5.19 -7.29
C VAL A 382 26.79 -4.23 -7.95
N ALA A 383 25.82 -4.76 -8.70
CA ALA A 383 24.71 -3.96 -9.22
C ALA A 383 23.91 -3.27 -8.10
N ALA A 384 23.64 -3.97 -6.99
CA ALA A 384 22.96 -3.38 -5.84
C ALA A 384 23.75 -2.22 -5.20
N LYS A 385 25.07 -2.39 -5.04
CA LYS A 385 25.96 -1.34 -4.52
C LYS A 385 25.98 -0.12 -5.43
N GLU A 386 26.12 -0.31 -6.74
CA GLU A 386 26.08 0.80 -7.71
C GLU A 386 24.74 1.54 -7.66
N MET A 387 23.63 0.79 -7.55
CA MET A 387 22.30 1.38 -7.41
C MET A 387 22.12 2.15 -6.10
N ASN A 388 22.61 1.64 -4.97
CA ASN A 388 22.54 2.34 -3.67
C ASN A 388 23.39 3.63 -3.67
N VAL A 389 24.57 3.61 -4.29
CA VAL A 389 25.41 4.80 -4.47
C VAL A 389 24.68 5.83 -5.34
N MET A 390 24.14 5.41 -6.48
CA MET A 390 23.34 6.27 -7.35
C MET A 390 22.16 6.90 -6.61
N LEU A 391 21.43 6.12 -5.80
CA LEU A 391 20.30 6.63 -5.02
C LEU A 391 20.76 7.70 -4.02
N SER A 392 21.93 7.50 -3.40
CA SER A 392 22.55 8.48 -2.50
C SER A 392 22.91 9.80 -3.22
N GLU A 393 23.37 9.73 -4.47
CA GLU A 393 23.63 10.91 -5.30
C GLU A 393 22.34 11.66 -5.67
N VAL A 394 21.26 10.93 -6.00
CA VAL A 394 19.94 11.53 -6.25
C VAL A 394 19.40 12.19 -4.97
N ALA A 395 19.53 11.52 -3.82
CA ALA A 395 19.12 12.07 -2.53
C ALA A 395 19.82 13.40 -2.24
N ALA A 396 21.15 13.46 -2.42
CA ALA A 396 21.94 14.65 -2.19
C ALA A 396 21.64 15.80 -3.18
N SER A 397 21.33 15.48 -4.44
CA SER A 397 21.16 16.48 -5.50
C SER A 397 19.73 16.98 -5.69
N HIS A 398 18.72 16.13 -5.45
CA HIS A 398 17.32 16.41 -5.78
C HIS A 398 16.36 16.30 -4.57
N GLY A 399 16.86 15.95 -3.37
CA GLY A 399 16.05 15.93 -2.14
C GLY A 399 15.06 14.76 -2.09
N LEU A 400 15.58 13.56 -2.36
CA LEU A 400 14.89 12.28 -2.13
C LEU A 400 15.32 11.72 -0.77
N ASP A 401 14.36 11.20 0.00
CA ASP A 401 14.64 10.54 1.27
C ASP A 401 14.97 9.06 1.03
N VAL A 402 16.04 8.54 1.65
CA VAL A 402 16.42 7.12 1.56
C VAL A 402 15.96 6.41 2.82
N ILE A 403 15.27 5.29 2.66
CA ILE A 403 15.00 4.33 3.74
C ILE A 403 16.07 3.24 3.61
N ASP A 404 17.01 3.19 4.55
CA ASP A 404 18.24 2.41 4.40
C ASP A 404 18.12 0.98 4.92
N LEU A 405 17.48 0.13 4.11
CA LEU A 405 17.39 -1.31 4.33
C LEU A 405 18.77 -1.95 4.52
N ASP A 406 19.75 -1.56 3.70
CA ASP A 406 21.09 -2.15 3.69
C ASP A 406 21.82 -1.91 5.02
N ALA A 407 21.80 -0.67 5.51
CA ALA A 407 22.38 -0.32 6.81
C ALA A 407 21.63 -0.98 7.97
N ALA A 408 20.30 -0.89 7.99
CA ALA A 408 19.48 -1.48 9.04
C ALA A 408 19.70 -3.01 9.13
N ALA A 409 19.74 -3.69 7.99
CA ALA A 409 20.02 -5.12 7.94
C ALA A 409 21.45 -5.46 8.38
N ALA A 410 22.45 -4.64 8.01
CA ALA A 410 23.83 -4.84 8.44
C ALA A 410 23.99 -4.75 9.96
N GLU A 411 23.23 -3.88 10.63
CA GLU A 411 23.28 -3.71 12.09
C GLU A 411 22.75 -4.91 12.88
N ILE A 412 21.67 -5.54 12.38
CA ILE A 412 21.00 -6.65 13.09
C ILE A 412 21.34 -8.04 12.54
N GLY A 413 22.02 -8.12 11.40
CA GLY A 413 22.40 -9.37 10.73
C GLY A 413 21.56 -9.67 9.49
N GLY A 414 22.04 -9.23 8.32
CA GLY A 414 21.28 -9.32 7.06
C GLY A 414 20.96 -10.75 6.62
N ALA A 415 21.84 -11.72 6.88
CA ALA A 415 21.60 -13.12 6.50
C ALA A 415 20.40 -13.75 7.23
N GLU A 416 20.10 -13.32 8.46
CA GLU A 416 18.95 -13.81 9.22
C GLU A 416 17.68 -13.03 8.89
N HIS A 417 17.82 -11.72 8.67
CA HIS A 417 16.67 -10.81 8.61
C HIS A 417 16.26 -10.36 7.21
N VAL A 418 17.05 -10.65 6.18
CA VAL A 418 16.70 -10.45 4.76
C VAL A 418 17.47 -11.47 3.88
N PRO A 419 17.26 -12.78 4.08
CA PRO A 419 18.10 -13.83 3.52
C PRO A 419 18.17 -13.85 1.98
N ASP A 420 17.08 -13.47 1.31
CA ASP A 420 16.99 -13.43 -0.15
C ASP A 420 17.22 -12.03 -0.75
N GLY A 421 17.59 -11.06 0.10
CA GLY A 421 17.83 -9.67 -0.30
C GLY A 421 16.56 -8.84 -0.54
N ILE A 422 15.36 -9.40 -0.35
CA ILE A 422 14.08 -8.73 -0.63
C ILE A 422 13.13 -8.82 0.56
N HIS A 423 12.87 -10.02 1.08
CA HIS A 423 11.85 -10.24 2.11
C HIS A 423 12.44 -10.09 3.50
N GLN A 424 11.94 -9.11 4.25
CA GLN A 424 12.46 -8.79 5.58
C GLN A 424 11.75 -9.59 6.69
N SER A 425 12.47 -9.86 7.78
CA SER A 425 11.89 -10.34 9.03
C SER A 425 10.98 -9.27 9.67
N GLY A 426 10.08 -9.70 10.56
CA GLY A 426 9.21 -8.76 11.29
C GLY A 426 9.98 -7.74 12.15
N LEU A 427 11.18 -8.11 12.65
CA LEU A 427 12.06 -7.18 13.36
C LEU A 427 12.56 -6.07 12.44
N LEU A 428 13.10 -6.45 11.27
CA LEU A 428 13.60 -5.47 10.29
C LEU A 428 12.46 -4.60 9.74
N GLN A 429 11.29 -5.18 9.46
CA GLN A 429 10.09 -4.40 9.10
C GLN A 429 9.74 -3.36 10.16
N THR A 430 9.90 -3.68 11.44
CA THR A 430 9.65 -2.74 12.54
C THR A 430 10.64 -1.59 12.58
N ILE A 431 11.91 -1.84 12.29
CA ILE A 431 12.93 -0.80 12.16
C ILE A 431 12.57 0.14 11.00
N LEU A 432 12.27 -0.42 9.83
CA LEU A 432 11.94 0.35 8.63
C LEU A 432 10.64 1.14 8.77
N ARG A 433 9.63 0.60 9.48
CA ARG A 433 8.40 1.36 9.83
C ARG A 433 8.72 2.60 10.65
N ARG A 434 9.62 2.49 11.63
CA ARG A 434 10.04 3.64 12.45
C ARG A 434 10.72 4.69 11.59
N GLU A 435 11.65 4.28 10.73
CA GLU A 435 12.36 5.19 9.83
C GLU A 435 11.40 5.91 8.88
N ILE A 436 10.42 5.21 8.29
CA ILE A 436 9.36 5.82 7.47
C ILE A 436 8.59 6.89 8.25
N LEU A 437 8.20 6.59 9.50
CA LEU A 437 7.46 7.53 10.34
C LEU A 437 8.30 8.74 10.75
N ASP A 438 9.56 8.53 11.11
CA ASP A 438 10.50 9.60 11.47
C ASP A 438 10.76 10.53 10.27
N LEU A 439 10.99 9.95 9.08
CA LEU A 439 11.06 10.70 7.84
C LEU A 439 9.76 11.45 7.62
N LEU A 440 8.59 10.80 7.80
CA LEU A 440 7.30 11.45 7.67
C LEU A 440 7.20 12.69 8.56
N GLU A 441 7.56 12.61 9.83
CA GLU A 441 7.50 13.70 10.81
C GLU A 441 8.54 14.81 10.56
N ALA A 442 9.65 14.51 9.87
CA ALA A 442 10.69 15.48 9.58
C ALA A 442 10.16 16.70 8.77
N PRO A 443 10.63 17.92 9.05
CA PRO A 443 10.33 19.09 8.24
C PRO A 443 10.72 18.86 6.78
N ARG A 444 9.92 19.39 5.85
CA ARG A 444 10.31 19.40 4.44
C ARG A 444 11.56 20.28 4.28
N ALA A 445 12.62 19.71 3.70
CA ALA A 445 13.86 20.42 3.36
C ALA A 445 13.63 21.49 2.31
#